data_AF-A0A146EY74-F1
#
_entry.id   AF-A0A146EY74-F1
#
_cell.length_a   1.000
_cell.length_b   1.000
_cell.length_c   1.000
_cell.angle_alpha   90.00
_cell.angle_beta   90.00
_cell.angle_gamma   90.00
#
_symmetry.space_group_name_H-M   'P 1'
#
loop_
_entity.id
_entity.type
_entity.pdbx_description
1 polymer ?
#
loop_
_entity_poly.entity_id
_entity_poly.type
_entity_poly.pdbx_seq_one_letter_code
_entity_poly.pdbx_strand_id
1 'polypeptide(L)'
;MATYEPSLVPNDPTLVGSRLSDYEGSVDEKLPSEQSASHVYQIHNTLFRNHYNVSNAQGKQLYRVENSSCRPKKPDLTFHAGSDENGPTVAVCKFLHFSRHPKVGLGDPNDINGIKYEDLLAQDHRHAKYRWQMTMQTARGPERHSFLCTRTHSVGIKEDHKTNSLSNRNFKLVDEQTGKVVGVFTNAVWKNRETGRLHMYVDYGQEFDLMALVTVLACDELRPSCSNCSKRLATCEYDSSASLLWTNEEPPSRIRSKKSSPAGVSQSESPAATTANSLNILGRWGDVFAASQAVPSLNITDLELMMQWCNSTHKSVSRGEHTDHIWRFRASEEAITHPFLMHGLLALSSLHIARTKHDTQKRPVYLSTAVAHQAQALALFRERLSDINSSNARAMFAFASVVVYYTFGLPHAPESSDPWANVDDLLQIFTLARGVQQILKQATSVIKNDEWSIIFKVEDLNEDYLRDAQSSLERLYELNNACGAQDDTHDIAAYENALDRLAEMLAEARTGMPSVSTSSRWAIRQLPEFMELLRERKPLALVILAYHCVVFHHLRDAWYMGDRGSRVARALWDILDDEWRPLIESHMLEIFGKTHPTNTPDTAGIGQQEID
;
A
#
# COMPACT_ATOMS: atom_id res chain seq x y z
N MET A 1 25.72 -23.42 29.80
CA MET A 1 25.96 -24.85 29.51
C MET A 1 24.62 -25.56 29.46
N ALA A 2 24.05 -25.65 28.26
CA ALA A 2 22.93 -26.50 27.82
C ALA A 2 22.69 -26.11 26.35
N THR A 3 23.26 -26.89 25.44
CA THR A 3 23.21 -26.76 23.98
C THR A 3 21.91 -27.36 23.45
N TYR A 4 21.26 -26.70 22.50
CA TYR A 4 20.10 -27.23 21.77
C TYR A 4 20.50 -27.42 20.30
N GLU A 5 20.66 -28.68 19.88
CA GLU A 5 20.84 -29.09 18.50
C GLU A 5 19.47 -29.28 17.81
N PRO A 6 19.29 -28.86 16.56
CA PRO A 6 18.10 -29.17 15.77
C PRO A 6 18.24 -30.54 15.07
N SER A 7 17.26 -31.41 15.30
CA SER A 7 17.16 -32.74 14.71
C SER A 7 16.72 -32.70 13.24
N LEU A 8 17.56 -33.30 12.39
CA LEU A 8 17.29 -33.67 11.00
C LEU A 8 16.37 -34.91 10.95
N VAL A 9 15.35 -34.90 10.10
CA VAL A 9 14.60 -36.10 9.69
C VAL A 9 14.89 -36.38 8.21
N PRO A 10 15.10 -37.64 7.79
CA PRO A 10 15.66 -37.98 6.48
C PRO A 10 14.60 -38.02 5.37
N ASN A 11 14.99 -37.55 4.18
CA ASN A 11 14.30 -37.81 2.91
C ASN A 11 14.59 -39.25 2.46
N ASP A 12 13.56 -40.07 2.25
CA ASP A 12 13.67 -41.32 1.49
C ASP A 12 12.70 -41.29 0.28
N PRO A 13 13.21 -41.38 -0.97
CA PRO A 13 12.43 -41.23 -2.19
C PRO A 13 12.14 -42.58 -2.85
N THR A 14 11.01 -43.23 -2.56
CA THR A 14 10.54 -44.36 -3.38
C THR A 14 9.02 -44.52 -3.37
N LEU A 15 8.34 -43.94 -4.36
CA LEU A 15 7.21 -44.58 -5.07
C LEU A 15 6.80 -43.70 -6.27
N VAL A 16 7.32 -44.08 -7.43
CA VAL A 16 7.00 -43.53 -8.73
C VAL A 16 5.65 -44.06 -9.20
N GLY A 17 4.76 -43.15 -9.56
CA GLY A 17 4.03 -43.20 -10.83
C GLY A 17 2.78 -44.07 -10.91
N SER A 18 1.63 -43.41 -10.87
CA SER A 18 0.57 -43.69 -11.85
C SER A 18 -0.17 -42.39 -12.19
N ARG A 19 -0.08 -42.01 -13.47
CA ARG A 19 -0.82 -40.91 -14.09
C ARG A 19 -2.28 -41.30 -14.23
N LEU A 20 -3.18 -40.38 -13.90
CA LEU A 20 -4.45 -40.20 -14.59
C LEU A 20 -4.65 -38.68 -14.79
N SER A 21 -4.09 -38.18 -15.89
CA SER A 21 -4.68 -37.08 -16.63
C SER A 21 -5.95 -37.62 -17.28
N ASP A 22 -7.08 -36.96 -17.01
CA ASP A 22 -8.30 -36.87 -17.84
C ASP A 22 -9.49 -36.69 -16.89
N TYR A 23 -9.83 -35.45 -16.56
CA TYR A 23 -11.21 -35.03 -16.22
C TYR A 23 -11.30 -33.51 -16.44
N GLU A 24 -11.35 -33.09 -17.70
CA GLU A 24 -12.25 -32.00 -18.08
C GLU A 24 -13.67 -32.53 -17.84
N GLY A 25 -14.15 -32.36 -16.62
CA GLY A 25 -15.50 -32.69 -16.20
C GLY A 25 -16.24 -31.42 -15.86
N SER A 26 -17.01 -30.92 -16.81
CA SER A 26 -18.26 -30.22 -16.50
C SER A 26 -19.06 -31.11 -15.56
N VAL A 27 -19.11 -30.75 -14.29
CA VAL A 27 -20.08 -31.31 -13.35
C VAL A 27 -20.67 -30.11 -12.61
N ASP A 28 -21.79 -29.62 -13.15
CA ASP A 28 -22.85 -29.01 -12.37
C ASP A 28 -23.27 -30.03 -11.31
N GLU A 29 -22.53 -30.10 -10.21
CA GLU A 29 -22.99 -30.82 -9.03
C GLU A 29 -24.10 -29.95 -8.42
N LYS A 30 -25.35 -30.33 -8.75
CA LYS A 30 -26.56 -29.78 -8.13
C LYS A 30 -26.32 -29.71 -6.62
N LEU A 31 -26.40 -28.49 -6.09
CA LEU A 31 -26.45 -28.27 -4.64
C LEU A 31 -27.51 -29.19 -4.03
N PRO A 32 -27.24 -29.79 -2.85
CA PRO A 32 -28.21 -30.64 -2.17
C PRO A 32 -29.49 -29.85 -1.92
N SER A 33 -30.55 -30.19 -2.65
CA SER A 33 -31.85 -29.52 -2.61
C SER A 33 -32.73 -29.97 -1.44
N GLU A 34 -32.19 -30.61 -0.40
CA GLU A 34 -33.00 -31.27 0.65
C GLU A 34 -32.43 -31.22 2.08
N GLN A 35 -31.44 -30.39 2.40
CA GLN A 35 -31.00 -30.22 3.80
C GLN A 35 -31.49 -28.88 4.36
N SER A 36 -32.48 -28.94 5.26
CA SER A 36 -32.85 -27.82 6.13
C SER A 36 -31.61 -27.38 6.92
N ALA A 37 -31.33 -26.08 6.93
CA ALA A 37 -30.21 -25.55 7.71
C ALA A 37 -30.38 -25.93 9.20
N SER A 38 -29.31 -26.42 9.82
CA SER A 38 -29.24 -26.74 11.24
C SER A 38 -29.52 -25.47 12.07
N HIS A 39 -28.81 -24.38 11.75
CA HIS A 39 -29.03 -23.07 12.36
C HIS A 39 -28.74 -21.97 11.33
N VAL A 40 -29.38 -20.81 11.51
CA VAL A 40 -29.24 -19.65 10.62
C VAL A 40 -28.83 -18.43 11.44
N TYR A 41 -27.79 -17.74 10.98
CA TYR A 41 -27.33 -16.47 11.52
C TYR A 41 -27.72 -15.33 10.58
N GLN A 42 -28.39 -14.32 11.15
CA GLN A 42 -28.78 -13.09 10.48
C GLN A 42 -27.76 -12.00 10.80
N ILE A 43 -27.17 -11.39 9.76
CA ILE A 43 -26.12 -10.39 9.91
C ILE A 43 -26.68 -9.03 9.45
N HIS A 44 -26.69 -8.06 10.35
CA HIS A 44 -27.20 -6.71 10.13
C HIS A 44 -26.11 -5.66 10.35
N ASN A 45 -26.16 -4.56 9.60
CA ASN A 45 -25.27 -3.41 9.79
C ASN A 45 -25.91 -2.39 10.75
N THR A 46 -25.08 -1.65 11.50
CA THR A 46 -25.54 -0.62 12.42
C THR A 46 -25.88 0.70 11.73
N LEU A 47 -26.74 1.50 12.37
CA LEU A 47 -27.36 2.73 11.87
C LEU A 47 -26.36 3.81 11.38
N PHE A 48 -25.19 3.93 12.02
CA PHE A 48 -24.24 5.03 11.81
C PHE A 48 -22.76 4.60 11.78
N ARG A 49 -22.46 3.30 11.87
CA ARG A 49 -21.08 2.75 11.89
C ARG A 49 -20.97 1.50 11.02
N ASN A 50 -19.77 1.14 10.56
CA ASN A 50 -19.48 -0.07 9.77
C ASN A 50 -19.51 -1.38 10.60
N HIS A 51 -20.10 -1.37 11.80
CA HIS A 51 -20.16 -2.53 12.70
C HIS A 51 -21.31 -3.47 12.35
N TYR A 52 -21.19 -4.75 12.74
CA TYR A 52 -22.23 -5.75 12.51
C TYR A 52 -22.88 -6.21 13.81
N ASN A 53 -24.17 -6.53 13.71
CA ASN A 53 -24.90 -7.29 14.72
C ASN A 53 -25.23 -8.67 14.12
N VAL A 54 -24.84 -9.73 14.82
CA VAL A 54 -25.15 -11.11 14.43
C VAL A 54 -26.23 -11.63 15.37
N SER A 55 -27.37 -12.02 14.80
CA SER A 55 -28.51 -12.57 15.53
C SER A 55 -28.80 -14.00 15.08
N ASN A 56 -29.41 -14.79 15.95
CA ASN A 56 -29.96 -16.09 15.55
C ASN A 56 -31.27 -15.93 14.74
N ALA A 57 -31.83 -17.04 14.25
CA ALA A 57 -33.10 -17.05 13.53
C ALA A 57 -34.30 -16.48 14.31
N GLN A 58 -34.23 -16.45 15.65
CA GLN A 58 -35.27 -15.90 16.54
C GLN A 58 -35.10 -14.39 16.78
N GLY A 59 -34.09 -13.75 16.18
CA GLY A 59 -33.80 -12.32 16.33
C GLY A 59 -33.01 -11.95 17.59
N LYS A 60 -32.62 -12.93 18.43
CA LYS A 60 -31.74 -12.68 19.58
C LYS A 60 -30.33 -12.38 19.08
N GLN A 61 -29.82 -11.19 19.40
CA GLN A 61 -28.44 -10.82 19.10
C GLN A 61 -27.47 -11.66 19.93
N LEU A 62 -26.54 -12.31 19.24
CA LEU A 62 -25.51 -13.17 19.82
C LEU A 62 -24.16 -12.46 19.88
N TYR A 63 -23.83 -11.69 18.85
CA TYR A 63 -22.55 -11.00 18.75
C TYR A 63 -22.70 -9.57 18.27
N ARG A 64 -21.86 -8.70 18.83
CA ARG A 64 -21.56 -7.36 18.33
C ARG A 64 -20.17 -7.39 17.70
N VAL A 65 -20.07 -7.09 16.41
CA VAL A 65 -18.82 -7.12 15.66
C VAL A 65 -18.36 -5.70 15.38
N GLU A 66 -17.27 -5.31 16.00
CA GLU A 66 -16.63 -4.04 15.75
C GLU A 66 -15.70 -4.14 14.53
N ASN A 67 -16.08 -3.50 13.43
CA ASN A 67 -15.17 -3.21 12.31
C ASN A 67 -14.32 -1.96 12.64
N SER A 68 -13.04 -2.17 12.93
CA SER A 68 -12.03 -1.15 13.22
C SER A 68 -10.98 -1.11 12.11
N SER A 69 -11.33 -0.50 10.97
CA SER A 69 -10.37 -0.35 9.87
C SER A 69 -9.18 0.54 10.29
N CYS A 70 -7.97 0.11 9.92
CA CYS A 70 -6.75 0.92 9.95
C CYS A 70 -6.30 1.47 11.32
N ARG A 71 -6.59 0.80 12.44
CA ARG A 71 -5.99 1.15 13.75
C ARG A 71 -4.75 0.30 14.06
N PRO A 72 -3.54 0.90 14.18
CA PRO A 72 -2.36 0.17 14.64
C PRO A 72 -2.66 -0.40 16.04
N LYS A 73 -2.42 -1.70 16.24
CA LYS A 73 -2.62 -2.46 17.48
C LYS A 73 -4.03 -2.99 17.79
N LYS A 74 -5.06 -2.69 16.99
CA LYS A 74 -6.42 -3.27 17.17
C LYS A 74 -6.74 -4.26 16.04
N PRO A 75 -7.39 -5.41 16.31
CA PRO A 75 -7.94 -6.28 15.26
C PRO A 75 -8.91 -5.52 14.35
N ASP A 76 -8.95 -5.87 13.06
CA ASP A 76 -9.79 -5.19 12.08
C ASP A 76 -11.27 -5.58 12.23
N LEU A 77 -11.53 -6.83 12.63
CA LEU A 77 -12.83 -7.26 13.15
C LEU A 77 -12.65 -7.80 14.56
N THR A 78 -13.48 -7.33 15.49
CA THR A 78 -13.53 -7.83 16.89
C THR A 78 -14.94 -8.28 17.22
N PHE A 79 -15.12 -9.53 17.63
CA PHE A 79 -16.42 -10.12 17.98
C PHE A 79 -16.59 -10.09 19.50
N HIS A 80 -17.54 -9.30 19.97
CA HIS A 80 -17.97 -9.24 21.36
C HIS A 80 -19.21 -10.12 21.56
N ALA A 81 -19.21 -10.96 22.59
CA ALA A 81 -20.40 -11.74 22.94
C ALA A 81 -21.48 -10.84 23.54
N GLY A 82 -22.70 -10.92 23.00
CA GLY A 82 -23.84 -10.12 23.45
C GLY A 82 -24.23 -9.00 22.49
N SER A 83 -24.91 -7.99 23.02
CA SER A 83 -25.53 -6.92 22.23
C SER A 83 -24.65 -5.68 22.05
N ASP A 84 -23.60 -5.52 22.86
CA ASP A 84 -22.76 -4.32 22.90
C ASP A 84 -21.26 -4.63 22.84
N GLU A 85 -20.45 -3.58 22.78
CA GLU A 85 -18.98 -3.63 22.69
C GLU A 85 -18.33 -3.90 24.07
N ASN A 86 -19.11 -3.98 25.15
CA ASN A 86 -18.61 -4.25 26.50
C ASN A 86 -18.56 -5.75 26.81
N GLY A 87 -19.17 -6.58 25.96
CA GLY A 87 -19.11 -8.03 26.06
C GLY A 87 -17.69 -8.58 25.86
N PRO A 88 -17.41 -9.79 26.39
CA PRO A 88 -16.09 -10.41 26.25
C PRO A 88 -15.75 -10.66 24.78
N THR A 89 -14.48 -10.44 24.42
CA THR A 89 -13.99 -10.71 23.07
C THR A 89 -13.87 -12.21 22.86
N VAL A 90 -14.59 -12.75 21.87
CA VAL A 90 -14.64 -14.19 21.60
C VAL A 90 -13.96 -14.58 20.29
N ALA A 91 -13.78 -13.63 19.36
CA ALA A 91 -13.01 -13.85 18.15
C ALA A 91 -12.51 -12.53 17.56
N VAL A 92 -11.46 -12.63 16.76
CA VAL A 92 -10.83 -11.49 16.09
C VAL A 92 -10.39 -11.86 14.68
N CYS A 93 -10.38 -10.89 13.78
CA CYS A 93 -9.71 -11.00 12.49
C CYS A 93 -8.75 -9.83 12.31
N LYS A 94 -7.52 -10.12 11.90
CA LYS A 94 -6.52 -9.12 11.55
C LYS A 94 -6.16 -9.26 10.08
N PHE A 95 -6.39 -8.19 9.33
CA PHE A 95 -5.82 -8.01 8.01
C PHE A 95 -4.36 -7.60 8.18
N LEU A 96 -3.47 -8.55 7.93
CA LEU A 96 -2.04 -8.26 7.97
C LEU A 96 -1.69 -7.33 6.80
N HIS A 97 -1.06 -6.20 7.11
CA HIS A 97 -0.65 -5.24 6.10
C HIS A 97 0.21 -5.95 5.05
N PHE A 98 -0.14 -5.80 3.77
CA PHE A 98 0.56 -6.39 2.63
C PHE A 98 0.52 -7.92 2.55
N SER A 99 -0.42 -8.57 3.26
CA SER A 99 -0.73 -9.99 3.10
C SER A 99 -2.12 -10.17 2.50
N ARG A 100 -2.26 -11.13 1.59
CA ARG A 100 -3.57 -11.64 1.13
C ARG A 100 -4.18 -12.67 2.08
N HIS A 101 -3.46 -13.05 3.13
CA HIS A 101 -3.83 -14.06 4.11
C HIS A 101 -4.17 -13.36 5.44
N PRO A 102 -5.46 -13.10 5.74
CA PRO A 102 -5.87 -12.62 7.05
C PRO A 102 -5.53 -13.64 8.14
N LYS A 103 -5.33 -13.15 9.36
CA LYS A 103 -5.25 -14.02 10.55
C LYS A 103 -6.56 -13.97 11.31
N VAL A 104 -7.12 -15.12 11.63
CA VAL A 104 -8.33 -15.26 12.44
C VAL A 104 -7.94 -15.86 13.78
N GLY A 105 -8.43 -15.29 14.88
CA GLY A 105 -8.20 -15.76 16.23
C GLY A 105 -9.51 -16.08 16.94
N LEU A 106 -9.59 -17.22 17.62
CA LEU A 106 -10.68 -17.54 18.55
C LEU A 106 -10.19 -17.35 19.99
N GLY A 107 -10.88 -16.51 20.75
CA GLY A 107 -10.49 -16.07 22.09
C GLY A 107 -10.18 -14.58 22.18
N ASP A 108 -9.82 -14.12 23.38
CA ASP A 108 -9.47 -12.72 23.65
C ASP A 108 -8.01 -12.47 23.24
N PRO A 109 -7.71 -11.48 22.37
CA PRO A 109 -6.34 -11.16 21.99
C PRO A 109 -5.45 -10.68 23.16
N ASN A 110 -6.03 -10.24 24.28
CA ASN A 110 -5.29 -9.88 25.48
C ASN A 110 -4.89 -11.11 26.32
N ASP A 111 -5.53 -12.26 26.11
CA ASP A 111 -5.13 -13.55 26.70
C ASP A 111 -4.24 -14.31 25.72
N ILE A 112 -2.95 -14.02 25.78
CA ILE A 112 -1.91 -14.55 24.87
C ILE A 112 -1.88 -16.09 24.88
N ASN A 113 -2.24 -16.73 26.00
CA ASN A 113 -2.21 -18.19 26.13
C ASN A 113 -3.55 -18.85 25.80
N GLY A 114 -4.65 -18.09 25.82
CA GLY A 114 -6.00 -18.60 25.55
C GLY A 114 -6.44 -18.47 24.08
N ILE A 115 -5.87 -17.52 23.33
CA ILE A 115 -6.26 -17.29 21.93
C ILE A 115 -5.62 -18.29 20.95
N LYS A 116 -6.45 -18.88 20.08
CA LYS A 116 -6.01 -19.78 19.00
C LYS A 116 -6.06 -19.05 17.66
N TYR A 117 -4.90 -18.76 17.09
CA TYR A 117 -4.79 -18.14 15.77
C TYR A 117 -4.67 -19.18 14.66
N GLU A 118 -5.36 -18.93 13.55
CA GLU A 118 -5.28 -19.69 12.31
C GLU A 118 -5.12 -18.73 11.12
N ASP A 119 -4.35 -19.15 10.12
CA ASP A 119 -4.17 -18.38 8.88
C ASP A 119 -5.34 -18.65 7.92
N LEU A 120 -6.00 -17.59 7.45
CA LEU A 120 -7.02 -17.67 6.41
C LEU A 120 -6.35 -17.51 5.04
N LEU A 121 -5.94 -18.65 4.46
CA LEU A 121 -5.10 -18.69 3.27
C LEU A 121 -5.90 -18.43 1.99
N ALA A 122 -5.76 -17.25 1.37
CA ALA A 122 -6.20 -17.01 0.01
C ALA A 122 -5.59 -18.02 -0.98
N GLN A 123 -6.45 -18.75 -1.70
CA GLN A 123 -6.09 -19.78 -2.67
C GLN A 123 -6.07 -19.25 -4.12
N ASP A 124 -6.59 -18.04 -4.35
CA ASP A 124 -6.57 -17.38 -5.65
C ASP A 124 -6.35 -15.87 -5.55
N HIS A 125 -5.94 -15.26 -6.66
CA HIS A 125 -5.68 -13.81 -6.76
C HIS A 125 -6.97 -12.98 -6.89
N ARG A 126 -8.14 -13.62 -7.05
CA ARG A 126 -9.43 -12.95 -7.20
C ARG A 126 -10.18 -12.78 -5.89
N HIS A 127 -9.57 -13.18 -4.76
CA HIS A 127 -10.20 -13.17 -3.43
C HIS A 127 -11.56 -13.91 -3.47
N ALA A 128 -11.59 -15.01 -4.22
CA ALA A 128 -12.76 -15.85 -4.42
C ALA A 128 -12.64 -17.18 -3.67
N LYS A 129 -11.45 -17.55 -3.18
CA LYS A 129 -11.24 -18.79 -2.42
C LYS A 129 -10.30 -18.58 -1.23
N TYR A 130 -10.73 -19.05 -0.05
CA TYR A 130 -9.97 -19.01 1.18
C TYR A 130 -10.01 -20.35 1.89
N ARG A 131 -8.89 -20.76 2.47
CA ARG A 131 -8.75 -22.02 3.21
C ARG A 131 -8.29 -21.74 4.63
N TRP A 132 -8.90 -22.41 5.61
CA TRP A 132 -8.43 -22.41 7.00
C TRP A 132 -8.48 -23.83 7.55
N GLN A 133 -7.83 -24.05 8.69
CA GLN A 133 -7.80 -25.34 9.38
C GLN A 133 -8.24 -25.18 10.83
N MET A 134 -8.81 -26.24 11.39
CA MET A 134 -9.20 -26.27 12.80
C MET A 134 -9.27 -27.70 13.31
N THR A 135 -8.99 -27.89 14.59
CA THR A 135 -9.15 -29.18 15.26
C THR A 135 -10.62 -29.41 15.59
N MET A 136 -11.20 -30.46 14.99
CA MET A 136 -12.56 -30.92 15.19
C MET A 136 -12.57 -32.10 16.16
N GLN A 137 -13.56 -32.14 17.06
CA GLN A 137 -13.79 -33.31 17.91
C GLN A 137 -14.63 -34.33 17.15
N THR A 138 -14.01 -35.45 16.77
CA THR A 138 -14.71 -36.56 16.08
C THR A 138 -14.91 -37.74 17.02
N ALA A 139 -15.75 -38.71 16.62
CA ALA A 139 -15.93 -39.95 17.36
C ALA A 139 -14.62 -40.78 17.51
N ARG A 140 -13.59 -40.48 16.71
CA ARG A 140 -12.27 -41.14 16.74
C ARG A 140 -11.22 -40.34 17.52
N GLY A 141 -11.59 -39.19 18.08
CA GLY A 141 -10.69 -38.25 18.74
C GLY A 141 -10.55 -36.91 18.00
N PRO A 142 -9.67 -36.02 18.48
CA PRO A 142 -9.43 -34.73 17.85
C PRO A 142 -8.68 -34.90 16.52
N GLU A 143 -9.26 -34.40 15.42
CA GLU A 143 -8.67 -34.43 14.08
C GLU A 143 -8.59 -33.02 13.49
N ARG A 144 -7.52 -32.69 12.77
CA ARG A 144 -7.36 -31.37 12.13
C ARG A 144 -7.99 -31.37 10.74
N HIS A 145 -9.11 -30.67 10.59
CA HIS A 145 -9.87 -30.57 9.35
C HIS A 145 -9.52 -29.28 8.59
N SER A 146 -9.73 -29.27 7.28
CA SER A 146 -9.50 -28.12 6.39
C SER A 146 -10.80 -27.71 5.75
N PHE A 147 -11.10 -26.42 5.79
CA PHE A 147 -12.34 -25.87 5.29
C PHE A 147 -12.05 -24.86 4.19
N LEU A 148 -12.75 -24.99 3.07
CA LEU A 148 -12.63 -24.13 1.91
C LEU A 148 -13.87 -23.24 1.78
N CYS A 149 -13.66 -21.93 1.91
CA CYS A 149 -14.63 -20.89 1.60
C CYS A 149 -14.47 -20.46 0.14
N THR A 150 -15.48 -20.70 -0.71
CA THR A 150 -15.46 -20.36 -2.14
C THR A 150 -16.62 -19.44 -2.51
N ARG A 151 -16.35 -18.39 -3.29
CA ARG A 151 -17.36 -17.52 -3.88
C ARG A 151 -18.20 -18.32 -4.89
N THR A 152 -19.51 -18.17 -4.84
CA THR A 152 -20.44 -18.87 -5.74
C THR A 152 -21.48 -17.92 -6.34
N HIS A 153 -21.80 -18.12 -7.61
CA HIS A 153 -22.87 -17.40 -8.32
C HIS A 153 -24.19 -18.19 -8.35
N SER A 154 -24.15 -19.47 -7.97
CA SER A 154 -25.32 -20.35 -7.88
C SER A 154 -25.56 -20.75 -6.43
N VAL A 155 -26.62 -20.21 -5.83
CA VAL A 155 -27.24 -20.84 -4.66
C VAL A 155 -28.75 -20.67 -4.78
N GLY A 156 -29.41 -21.75 -5.18
CA GLY A 156 -30.85 -21.89 -5.00
C GLY A 156 -31.14 -22.22 -3.54
N ILE A 157 -31.61 -21.24 -2.78
CA ILE A 157 -32.38 -21.48 -1.56
C ILE A 157 -33.81 -21.09 -1.89
N LYS A 158 -34.67 -22.08 -2.14
CA LYS A 158 -36.12 -21.86 -2.29
C LYS A 158 -36.74 -21.73 -0.90
N GLU A 159 -36.63 -20.55 -0.30
CA GLU A 159 -37.60 -20.09 0.70
C GLU A 159 -37.82 -18.57 0.52
N ASP A 160 -38.96 -18.23 -0.10
CA ASP A 160 -39.74 -16.98 -0.11
C ASP A 160 -39.09 -15.59 -0.20
N HIS A 161 -37.78 -15.49 -0.42
CA HIS A 161 -37.09 -14.21 -0.62
C HIS A 161 -36.24 -14.25 -1.89
N LYS A 162 -36.54 -13.34 -2.83
CA LYS A 162 -35.84 -13.19 -4.11
C LYS A 162 -34.33 -12.96 -3.88
N THR A 163 -33.52 -14.01 -3.95
CA THR A 163 -32.06 -13.91 -4.02
C THR A 163 -31.67 -13.56 -5.46
N ASN A 164 -30.76 -12.59 -5.63
CA ASN A 164 -30.30 -12.20 -6.95
C ASN A 164 -29.15 -13.12 -7.39
N SER A 165 -29.35 -13.90 -8.45
CA SER A 165 -28.33 -14.76 -9.06
C SER A 165 -27.13 -13.99 -9.64
N LEU A 166 -27.20 -12.65 -9.67
CA LEU A 166 -26.14 -11.74 -10.10
C LEU A 166 -25.27 -11.20 -8.95
N SER A 167 -25.49 -11.63 -7.70
CA SER A 167 -24.65 -11.17 -6.57
C SER A 167 -23.29 -11.86 -6.57
N ASN A 168 -22.22 -11.09 -6.79
CA ASN A 168 -20.83 -11.56 -6.74
C ASN A 168 -20.31 -11.79 -5.30
N ARG A 169 -21.18 -11.91 -4.28
CA ARG A 169 -20.81 -11.91 -2.84
C ARG A 169 -21.50 -13.00 -2.02
N ASN A 170 -21.82 -14.14 -2.64
CA ASN A 170 -22.27 -15.33 -1.91
C ASN A 170 -21.08 -16.28 -1.72
N PHE A 171 -20.99 -16.92 -0.56
CA PHE A 171 -19.90 -17.83 -0.22
C PHE A 171 -20.44 -19.19 0.20
N LYS A 172 -19.81 -20.27 -0.29
CA LYS A 172 -20.03 -21.64 0.17
C LYS A 172 -18.83 -22.10 0.99
N LEU A 173 -19.08 -22.72 2.13
CA LEU A 173 -18.09 -23.38 2.98
C LEU A 173 -18.18 -24.88 2.73
N VAL A 174 -17.04 -25.49 2.43
CA VAL A 174 -16.90 -26.93 2.16
C VAL A 174 -15.87 -27.50 3.11
N ASP A 175 -16.20 -28.63 3.75
CA ASP A 175 -15.25 -29.46 4.46
C ASP A 175 -14.47 -30.30 3.43
N GLU A 176 -13.16 -30.12 3.33
CA GLU A 176 -12.32 -30.80 2.35
C GLU A 176 -12.11 -32.28 2.65
N GLN A 177 -12.27 -32.71 3.91
CA GLN A 177 -12.17 -34.12 4.30
C GLN A 177 -13.40 -34.89 3.85
N THR A 178 -14.59 -34.31 4.03
CA THR A 178 -15.87 -34.99 3.70
C THR A 178 -16.42 -34.62 2.34
N GLY A 179 -15.93 -33.54 1.72
CA GLY A 179 -16.44 -32.96 0.47
C GLY A 179 -17.82 -32.29 0.63
N LYS A 180 -18.37 -32.19 1.84
CA LYS A 180 -19.73 -31.70 2.08
C LYS A 180 -19.76 -30.18 2.19
N VAL A 181 -20.81 -29.56 1.66
CA VAL A 181 -21.14 -28.16 1.94
C VAL A 181 -21.63 -28.06 3.38
N VAL A 182 -20.86 -27.38 4.21
CA VAL A 182 -21.13 -27.23 5.66
C VAL A 182 -21.83 -25.92 6.00
N GLY A 183 -21.74 -24.92 5.11
CA GLY A 183 -22.48 -23.68 5.27
C GLY A 183 -22.52 -22.83 4.00
N VAL A 184 -23.51 -21.95 3.90
CA VAL A 184 -23.67 -21.01 2.78
C VAL A 184 -24.07 -19.64 3.30
N PHE A 185 -23.26 -18.64 2.96
CA PHE A 185 -23.57 -17.23 3.16
C PHE A 185 -24.22 -16.65 1.91
N THR A 186 -25.43 -16.12 2.08
CA THR A 186 -26.18 -15.41 1.04
C THR A 186 -26.32 -13.94 1.39
N ASN A 187 -25.90 -13.08 0.46
CA ASN A 187 -26.01 -11.63 0.61
C ASN A 187 -27.47 -11.16 0.35
N ALA A 188 -27.99 -10.28 1.21
CA ALA A 188 -29.35 -9.75 1.08
C ALA A 188 -29.44 -8.60 0.06
N VAL A 189 -30.52 -8.59 -0.74
CA VAL A 189 -30.80 -7.56 -1.75
C VAL A 189 -31.87 -6.61 -1.23
N TRP A 190 -31.52 -5.32 -1.15
CA TRP A 190 -32.45 -4.19 -1.11
C TRP A 190 -33.63 -4.33 -0.12
N LYS A 191 -33.32 -4.65 1.14
CA LYS A 191 -34.16 -4.33 2.30
C LYS A 191 -33.28 -3.77 3.41
N ASN A 192 -33.78 -2.74 4.08
CA ASN A 192 -33.06 -1.88 5.01
C ASN A 192 -32.12 -2.64 5.96
N ARG A 193 -30.80 -2.48 5.75
CA ARG A 193 -29.70 -2.79 6.68
C ARG A 193 -29.35 -4.27 6.91
N GLU A 194 -29.94 -5.20 6.17
CA GLU A 194 -29.54 -6.62 6.20
C GLU A 194 -28.29 -6.83 5.33
N THR A 195 -27.20 -7.31 5.95
CA THR A 195 -25.94 -7.64 5.26
C THR A 195 -26.07 -8.97 4.54
N GLY A 196 -26.59 -9.99 5.22
CA GLY A 196 -26.80 -11.32 4.66
C GLY A 196 -27.18 -12.35 5.73
N ARG A 197 -27.30 -13.60 5.29
CA ARG A 197 -27.60 -14.74 6.16
C ARG A 197 -26.58 -15.84 5.95
N LEU A 198 -26.03 -16.38 7.03
CA LEU A 198 -25.21 -17.58 7.02
C LEU A 198 -26.08 -18.77 7.45
N HIS A 199 -26.27 -19.71 6.53
CA HIS A 199 -26.95 -20.98 6.79
C HIS A 199 -25.89 -22.03 7.10
N MET A 200 -25.98 -22.67 8.26
CA MET A 200 -25.12 -23.80 8.63
C MET A 200 -25.88 -25.10 8.40
N TYR A 201 -25.28 -26.05 7.69
CA TYR A 201 -25.89 -27.37 7.40
C TYR A 201 -25.35 -28.48 8.29
N VAL A 202 -24.44 -28.15 9.21
CA VAL A 202 -23.84 -29.05 10.19
C VAL A 202 -23.99 -28.48 11.59
N ASP A 203 -23.88 -29.36 12.60
CA ASP A 203 -23.80 -28.98 14.01
C ASP A 203 -22.44 -29.40 14.57
N TYR A 204 -21.42 -28.64 14.19
CA TYR A 204 -20.01 -28.88 14.54
C TYR A 204 -19.60 -28.15 15.82
N GLY A 205 -20.54 -27.46 16.47
CA GLY A 205 -20.35 -26.73 17.72
C GLY A 205 -20.04 -25.25 17.53
N GLN A 206 -20.13 -24.52 18.64
CA GLN A 206 -20.10 -23.06 18.64
C GLN A 206 -18.77 -22.44 18.17
N GLU A 207 -17.63 -23.08 18.47
CA GLU A 207 -16.33 -22.59 18.00
C GLU A 207 -16.21 -22.64 16.48
N PHE A 208 -16.76 -23.69 15.85
CA PHE A 208 -16.80 -23.83 14.39
C PHE A 208 -17.70 -22.78 13.76
N ASP A 209 -18.91 -22.59 14.30
CA ASP A 209 -19.85 -21.58 13.82
C ASP A 209 -19.25 -20.16 13.91
N LEU A 210 -18.53 -19.88 15.00
CA LEU A 210 -17.82 -18.61 15.17
C LEU A 210 -16.70 -18.44 14.15
N MET A 211 -15.88 -19.47 13.90
CA MET A 211 -14.84 -19.43 12.86
C MET A 211 -15.44 -19.24 11.46
N ALA A 212 -16.56 -19.89 11.17
CA ALA A 212 -17.31 -19.72 9.93
C ALA A 212 -17.83 -18.28 9.79
N LEU A 213 -18.42 -17.71 10.84
CA LEU A 213 -18.89 -16.32 10.89
C LEU A 213 -17.76 -15.31 10.64
N VAL A 214 -16.63 -15.47 11.33
CA VAL A 214 -15.47 -14.59 11.16
C VAL A 214 -14.93 -14.69 9.74
N THR A 215 -14.85 -15.90 9.19
CA THR A 215 -14.38 -16.14 7.82
C THR A 215 -15.26 -15.45 6.79
N VAL A 216 -16.59 -15.61 6.85
CA VAL A 216 -17.49 -15.00 5.85
C VAL A 216 -17.54 -13.48 5.97
N LEU A 217 -17.48 -12.93 7.19
CA LEU A 217 -17.41 -11.48 7.39
C LEU A 217 -16.06 -10.90 6.95
N ALA A 218 -14.95 -11.60 7.19
CA ALA A 218 -13.66 -11.22 6.63
C ALA A 218 -13.70 -11.22 5.09
N CYS A 219 -14.33 -12.24 4.48
CA CYS A 219 -14.52 -12.34 3.03
C CYS A 219 -15.42 -11.22 2.45
N ASP A 220 -16.41 -10.75 3.22
CA ASP A 220 -17.31 -9.66 2.79
C ASP A 220 -16.63 -8.27 2.88
N GLU A 221 -15.64 -8.14 3.77
CA GLU A 221 -14.82 -6.95 4.01
C GLU A 221 -13.50 -6.93 3.19
N LEU A 222 -13.26 -7.94 2.35
CA LEU A 222 -12.04 -8.04 1.55
C LEU A 222 -12.07 -7.10 0.33
N ARG A 223 -10.88 -6.56 0.01
CA ARG A 223 -10.58 -5.56 -1.04
C ARG A 223 -10.97 -6.06 -2.45
N PRO A 224 -11.31 -5.18 -3.42
CA PRO A 224 -11.20 -3.72 -3.40
C PRO A 224 -12.44 -2.95 -2.90
N SER A 225 -13.61 -3.59 -2.73
CA SER A 225 -14.80 -2.90 -2.19
C SER A 225 -15.60 -3.81 -1.27
N CYS A 226 -16.01 -3.33 -0.09
CA CYS A 226 -16.86 -4.10 0.83
C CYS A 226 -18.35 -4.00 0.47
N SER A 227 -19.15 -4.92 1.02
CA SER A 227 -20.58 -5.08 0.67
C SER A 227 -21.42 -3.87 1.11
N ASN A 228 -21.04 -3.28 2.24
CA ASN A 228 -21.70 -2.08 2.74
C ASN A 228 -21.51 -0.87 1.81
N CYS A 229 -20.29 -0.62 1.33
CA CYS A 229 -20.02 0.47 0.39
C CYS A 229 -20.67 0.22 -0.97
N SER A 230 -20.61 -1.02 -1.47
CA SER A 230 -21.29 -1.42 -2.71
C SER A 230 -22.81 -1.24 -2.65
N LYS A 231 -23.46 -1.58 -1.52
CA LYS A 231 -24.90 -1.39 -1.29
C LYS A 231 -25.30 0.09 -1.16
N ARG A 232 -24.42 0.91 -0.59
CA ARG A 232 -24.66 2.34 -0.39
C ARG A 232 -24.32 3.18 -1.63
N LEU A 233 -23.83 2.56 -2.72
CA LEU A 233 -23.22 3.26 -3.88
C LEU A 233 -22.22 4.33 -3.42
N ALA A 234 -21.53 4.06 -2.30
CA ALA A 234 -20.59 4.96 -1.68
C ALA A 234 -19.17 4.49 -2.01
N THR A 235 -18.24 5.43 -2.22
CA THR A 235 -16.82 5.12 -2.41
C THR A 235 -16.32 4.34 -1.20
N CYS A 236 -15.81 3.13 -1.43
CA CYS A 236 -15.27 2.31 -0.36
C CYS A 236 -13.90 2.88 0.03
N GLU A 237 -13.59 2.99 1.33
CA GLU A 237 -12.25 3.35 1.80
C GLU A 237 -11.17 2.36 1.28
N TYR A 238 -11.58 1.15 0.90
CA TYR A 238 -10.73 0.15 0.25
C TYR A 238 -10.49 0.41 -1.25
N ASP A 239 -11.33 1.22 -1.89
CA ASP A 239 -11.30 1.54 -3.33
C ASP A 239 -10.28 2.66 -3.64
N SER A 240 -9.93 3.49 -2.64
CA SER A 240 -8.90 4.53 -2.77
C SER A 240 -7.46 4.00 -2.71
N SER A 241 -7.28 2.72 -2.38
CA SER A 241 -5.99 2.02 -2.58
C SER A 241 -5.94 1.48 -4.00
N ALA A 242 -5.44 2.27 -4.94
CA ALA A 242 -5.21 1.88 -6.34
C ALA A 242 -4.81 0.40 -6.44
N SER A 243 -5.58 -0.37 -7.23
CA SER A 243 -5.48 -1.83 -7.40
C SER A 243 -4.02 -2.32 -7.43
N LEU A 244 -3.56 -2.80 -6.27
CA LEU A 244 -2.29 -3.49 -6.12
C LEU A 244 -2.44 -4.87 -6.76
N LEU A 245 -1.98 -5.00 -8.00
CA LEU A 245 -1.85 -6.30 -8.67
C LEU A 245 -0.77 -7.11 -7.95
N TRP A 246 -1.21 -8.21 -7.34
CA TRP A 246 -0.40 -9.13 -6.55
C TRP A 246 0.36 -10.10 -7.46
N THR A 247 1.69 -10.16 -7.37
CA THR A 247 2.49 -11.19 -8.04
C THR A 247 3.19 -12.06 -6.99
N ASN A 248 2.48 -13.10 -6.53
CA ASN A 248 3.10 -14.33 -6.03
C ASN A 248 2.73 -15.44 -7.02
N GLU A 249 3.53 -15.62 -8.05
CA GLU A 249 3.55 -16.87 -8.83
C GLU A 249 5.00 -17.25 -9.13
N GLU A 250 5.40 -18.44 -8.68
CA GLU A 250 6.45 -19.21 -9.33
C GLU A 250 5.91 -19.70 -10.69
N PRO A 251 6.68 -19.59 -11.78
CA PRO A 251 6.23 -20.05 -13.08
C PRO A 251 6.14 -21.60 -13.12
N PRO A 252 5.08 -22.18 -13.71
CA PRO A 252 5.02 -23.61 -13.94
C PRO A 252 6.10 -24.03 -14.95
N SER A 253 6.88 -25.04 -14.58
CA SER A 253 7.94 -25.63 -15.39
C SER A 253 7.38 -26.21 -16.69
N ARG A 254 7.67 -25.54 -17.82
CA ARG A 254 7.40 -26.08 -19.16
C ARG A 254 8.44 -27.16 -19.49
N ILE A 255 8.04 -28.43 -19.36
CA ILE A 255 8.74 -29.56 -19.98
C ILE A 255 8.56 -29.44 -21.50
N ARG A 256 9.63 -29.05 -22.20
CA ARG A 256 9.65 -28.99 -23.67
C ARG A 256 10.11 -30.34 -24.23
N SER A 257 9.20 -31.00 -24.92
CA SER A 257 9.39 -32.27 -25.63
C SER A 257 10.47 -32.15 -26.70
N LYS A 258 11.47 -33.04 -26.65
CA LYS A 258 12.43 -33.26 -27.74
C LYS A 258 11.72 -33.96 -28.90
N LYS A 259 11.79 -33.38 -30.10
CA LYS A 259 11.68 -34.11 -31.36
C LYS A 259 12.97 -33.90 -32.15
N SER A 260 13.60 -35.02 -32.49
CA SER A 260 14.82 -35.15 -33.25
C SER A 260 14.53 -35.38 -34.74
N SER A 261 15.57 -35.11 -35.54
CA SER A 261 15.93 -35.66 -36.88
C SER A 261 15.90 -34.64 -38.05
N PRO A 262 16.67 -34.84 -39.14
CA PRO A 262 18.08 -34.42 -39.24
C PRO A 262 18.45 -33.68 -40.54
N ALA A 263 19.67 -33.13 -40.52
CA ALA A 263 20.65 -32.92 -41.60
C ALA A 263 20.25 -32.30 -42.96
N GLY A 264 20.96 -31.23 -43.32
CA GLY A 264 21.13 -30.71 -44.67
C GLY A 264 22.33 -29.76 -44.74
N VAL A 265 23.43 -30.26 -45.30
CA VAL A 265 24.76 -29.65 -45.45
C VAL A 265 24.73 -28.49 -46.47
N SER A 266 25.53 -27.43 -46.27
CA SER A 266 26.48 -26.91 -47.28
C SER A 266 27.36 -25.79 -46.72
N GLN A 267 28.66 -25.97 -46.93
CA GLN A 267 29.77 -25.09 -46.59
C GLN A 267 29.85 -23.91 -47.57
N SER A 268 30.39 -22.79 -47.10
CA SER A 268 31.12 -21.83 -47.94
C SER A 268 32.16 -21.12 -47.08
N GLU A 269 33.43 -21.38 -47.38
CA GLU A 269 34.59 -20.76 -46.76
C GLU A 269 34.76 -19.29 -47.21
N SER A 270 35.19 -18.43 -46.29
CA SER A 270 35.80 -17.13 -46.62
C SER A 270 36.79 -16.69 -45.54
N PRO A 271 37.81 -15.89 -45.90
CA PRO A 271 39.07 -15.80 -45.17
C PRO A 271 39.00 -14.79 -44.03
N ALA A 272 38.59 -15.24 -42.83
CA ALA A 272 38.63 -14.46 -41.59
C ALA A 272 39.62 -15.03 -40.55
N ALA A 273 40.65 -15.74 -41.00
CA ALA A 273 41.51 -16.56 -40.13
C ALA A 273 42.49 -15.78 -39.24
N THR A 274 42.66 -14.46 -39.42
CA THR A 274 43.61 -13.68 -38.60
C THR A 274 42.97 -13.05 -37.36
N THR A 275 41.68 -12.69 -37.40
CA THR A 275 40.91 -12.22 -36.22
C THR A 275 40.31 -13.37 -35.40
N ALA A 276 40.10 -14.55 -36.01
CA ALA A 276 39.64 -15.74 -35.31
C ALA A 276 40.65 -16.29 -34.29
N ASN A 277 41.96 -16.10 -34.55
CA ASN A 277 43.02 -16.57 -33.64
C ASN A 277 43.13 -15.76 -32.35
N SER A 278 42.79 -14.46 -32.36
CA SER A 278 42.73 -13.62 -31.16
C SER A 278 41.52 -13.95 -30.28
N LEU A 279 40.38 -14.31 -30.88
CA LEU A 279 39.18 -14.76 -30.15
C LEU A 279 39.33 -16.19 -29.61
N ASN A 280 40.14 -17.04 -30.26
CA ASN A 280 40.46 -18.38 -29.76
C ASN A 280 41.28 -18.36 -28.46
N ILE A 281 42.06 -17.31 -28.18
CA ILE A 281 42.74 -17.12 -26.89
C ILE A 281 41.72 -16.86 -25.78
N LEU A 282 40.69 -16.03 -26.05
CA LEU A 282 39.57 -15.80 -25.12
C LEU A 282 38.75 -17.07 -24.88
N GLY A 283 38.51 -17.87 -25.94
CA GLY A 283 37.85 -19.18 -25.83
C GLY A 283 38.66 -20.19 -25.00
N ARG A 284 39.98 -20.21 -25.15
CA ARG A 284 40.88 -21.07 -24.35
C ARG A 284 40.89 -20.71 -22.88
N TRP A 285 40.82 -19.42 -22.53
CA TRP A 285 40.68 -18.99 -21.14
C TRP A 285 39.29 -19.28 -20.59
N GLY A 286 38.25 -19.15 -21.44
CA GLY A 286 36.89 -19.58 -21.14
C GLY A 286 36.82 -21.03 -20.68
N ASP A 287 37.46 -21.96 -21.39
CA ASP A 287 37.47 -23.39 -21.03
C ASP A 287 38.31 -23.72 -19.77
N VAL A 288 39.37 -22.95 -19.50
CA VAL A 288 40.23 -23.14 -18.31
C VAL A 288 39.55 -22.65 -17.02
N PHE A 289 38.69 -21.63 -17.13
CA PHE A 289 37.94 -21.06 -16.00
C PHE A 289 36.45 -21.43 -16.01
N ALA A 290 36.00 -22.29 -16.94
CA ALA A 290 34.64 -22.82 -17.00
C ALA A 290 34.37 -23.81 -15.86
N ALA A 291 34.39 -23.32 -14.62
CA ALA A 291 33.54 -23.90 -13.59
C ALA A 291 32.09 -23.73 -14.06
N SER A 292 31.32 -24.81 -14.04
CA SER A 292 29.94 -24.92 -14.53
C SER A 292 28.91 -24.06 -13.76
N GLN A 293 29.15 -22.76 -13.64
CA GLN A 293 28.13 -21.80 -13.24
C GLN A 293 27.52 -21.22 -14.50
N ALA A 294 26.30 -21.64 -14.81
CA ALA A 294 25.49 -20.96 -15.82
C ALA A 294 25.32 -19.51 -15.35
N VAL A 295 25.98 -18.57 -16.03
CA VAL A 295 25.81 -17.14 -15.76
C VAL A 295 24.33 -16.82 -15.97
N PRO A 296 23.63 -16.29 -14.96
CA PRO A 296 22.24 -15.89 -15.11
C PRO A 296 22.08 -14.92 -16.29
N SER A 297 20.99 -15.07 -17.05
CA SER A 297 20.67 -14.12 -18.12
C SER A 297 20.53 -12.71 -17.56
N LEU A 298 21.19 -11.75 -18.20
CA LEU A 298 21.23 -10.37 -17.77
C LEU A 298 19.85 -9.71 -17.88
N ASN A 299 19.37 -9.08 -16.80
CA ASN A 299 18.14 -8.28 -16.84
C ASN A 299 18.43 -6.90 -17.45
N ILE A 300 18.16 -6.75 -18.74
CA ILE A 300 18.41 -5.51 -19.49
C ILE A 300 17.56 -4.34 -18.97
N THR A 301 16.35 -4.60 -18.46
CA THR A 301 15.49 -3.56 -17.90
C THR A 301 16.12 -2.96 -16.65
N ASP A 302 16.56 -3.79 -15.71
CA ASP A 302 17.18 -3.31 -14.46
C ASP A 302 18.47 -2.53 -14.75
N LEU A 303 19.24 -2.93 -15.76
CA LEU A 303 20.42 -2.18 -16.21
C LEU A 303 20.07 -0.82 -16.81
N GLU A 304 19.01 -0.72 -17.62
CA GLU A 304 18.53 0.57 -18.13
C GLU A 304 18.14 1.49 -16.97
N LEU A 305 17.43 0.94 -15.97
CA LEU A 305 17.00 1.69 -14.79
C LEU A 305 18.18 2.13 -13.92
N MET A 306 19.20 1.30 -13.74
CA MET A 306 20.40 1.67 -13.00
C MET A 306 21.21 2.74 -13.76
N MET A 307 21.29 2.64 -15.09
CA MET A 307 21.90 3.68 -15.92
C MET A 307 21.13 5.00 -15.79
N GLN A 308 19.79 4.95 -15.78
CA GLN A 308 18.94 6.11 -15.53
C GLN A 308 19.20 6.72 -14.15
N TRP A 309 19.39 5.91 -13.10
CA TRP A 309 19.79 6.39 -11.78
C TRP A 309 21.06 7.22 -11.86
N CYS A 310 22.15 6.62 -12.38
CA CYS A 310 23.48 7.22 -12.46
C CYS A 310 23.54 8.47 -13.34
N ASN A 311 22.66 8.60 -14.33
CA ASN A 311 22.69 9.71 -15.29
C ASN A 311 21.71 10.83 -14.95
N SER A 312 20.58 10.55 -14.29
CA SER A 312 19.50 11.53 -14.16
C SER A 312 18.72 11.45 -12.85
N THR A 313 18.32 10.28 -12.37
CA THR A 313 17.41 10.19 -11.20
C THR A 313 18.06 10.67 -9.90
N HIS A 314 19.35 10.38 -9.67
CA HIS A 314 20.05 10.79 -8.44
C HIS A 314 19.96 12.31 -8.19
N LYS A 315 19.97 13.13 -9.25
CA LYS A 315 19.84 14.60 -9.17
C LYS A 315 18.54 15.07 -8.51
N SER A 316 17.51 14.23 -8.53
CA SER A 316 16.24 14.51 -7.85
C SER A 316 16.41 14.54 -6.34
N VAL A 317 17.33 13.71 -5.82
CA VAL A 317 17.58 13.49 -4.39
C VAL A 317 18.79 14.30 -3.90
N SER A 318 19.69 14.66 -4.80
CA SER A 318 20.84 15.54 -4.54
C SER A 318 20.42 16.99 -4.25
N ARG A 319 21.11 17.62 -3.30
CA ARG A 319 21.13 19.07 -3.04
C ARG A 319 22.37 19.67 -3.71
N GLY A 320 22.26 19.98 -4.99
CA GLY A 320 23.34 20.52 -5.81
C GLY A 320 24.58 19.62 -5.88
N GLU A 321 25.72 20.20 -6.27
CA GLU A 321 26.99 19.48 -6.43
C GLU A 321 27.52 18.91 -5.10
N HIS A 322 27.17 19.55 -3.97
CA HIS A 322 27.68 19.18 -2.65
C HIS A 322 27.31 17.75 -2.21
N THR A 323 26.12 17.27 -2.57
CA THR A 323 25.66 15.93 -2.18
C THR A 323 25.49 14.98 -3.36
N ASP A 324 25.84 15.43 -4.58
CA ASP A 324 25.71 14.64 -5.81
C ASP A 324 26.45 13.31 -5.74
N HIS A 325 27.72 13.36 -5.33
CA HIS A 325 28.57 12.17 -5.22
C HIS A 325 28.01 11.10 -4.28
N ILE A 326 27.30 11.49 -3.21
CA ILE A 326 26.68 10.56 -2.28
C ILE A 326 25.55 9.79 -2.98
N TRP A 327 24.61 10.50 -3.62
CA TRP A 327 23.47 9.86 -4.26
C TRP A 327 23.86 9.13 -5.55
N ARG A 328 24.81 9.67 -6.31
CA ARG A 328 25.23 9.08 -7.57
C ARG A 328 26.09 7.84 -7.38
N PHE A 329 27.13 7.92 -6.54
CA PHE A 329 28.12 6.85 -6.40
C PHE A 329 27.89 6.04 -5.12
N ARG A 330 27.89 6.67 -3.94
CA ARG A 330 27.84 5.94 -2.66
C ARG A 330 26.54 5.17 -2.47
N ALA A 331 25.39 5.75 -2.79
CA ALA A 331 24.10 5.06 -2.70
C ALA A 331 24.04 3.87 -3.66
N SER A 332 24.67 3.97 -4.84
CA SER A 332 24.76 2.86 -5.80
C SER A 332 25.67 1.73 -5.29
N GLU A 333 26.79 2.08 -4.64
CA GLU A 333 27.68 1.10 -3.99
C GLU A 333 26.98 0.36 -2.85
N GLU A 334 26.26 1.08 -1.99
CA GLU A 334 25.43 0.51 -0.92
C GLU A 334 24.31 -0.39 -1.48
N ALA A 335 23.73 -0.04 -2.63
CA ALA A 335 22.67 -0.82 -3.25
C ALA A 335 23.13 -2.21 -3.70
N ILE A 336 24.40 -2.37 -4.08
CA ILE A 336 24.96 -3.66 -4.51
C ILE A 336 24.90 -4.69 -3.38
N THR A 337 25.12 -4.26 -2.14
CA THR A 337 25.12 -5.14 -0.96
C THR A 337 23.75 -5.19 -0.25
N HIS A 338 22.87 -4.24 -0.54
CA HIS A 338 21.55 -4.12 0.10
C HIS A 338 20.41 -4.16 -0.94
N PRO A 339 19.80 -5.34 -1.18
CA PRO A 339 18.78 -5.52 -2.21
C PRO A 339 17.56 -4.60 -2.08
N PHE A 340 17.15 -4.25 -0.85
CA PHE A 340 16.04 -3.31 -0.64
C PHE A 340 16.35 -1.92 -1.22
N LEU A 341 17.60 -1.45 -1.07
CA LEU A 341 18.00 -0.16 -1.61
C LEU A 341 18.07 -0.24 -3.14
N MET A 342 18.66 -1.29 -3.71
CA MET A 342 18.70 -1.49 -5.16
C MET A 342 17.31 -1.39 -5.77
N HIS A 343 16.35 -2.15 -5.24
CA HIS A 343 14.98 -2.07 -5.71
C HIS A 343 14.38 -0.66 -5.57
N GLY A 344 14.68 0.08 -4.49
CA GLY A 344 14.27 1.48 -4.37
C GLY A 344 14.84 2.39 -5.45
N LEU A 345 16.14 2.26 -5.76
CA LEU A 345 16.80 3.06 -6.81
C LEU A 345 16.20 2.79 -8.20
N LEU A 346 15.95 1.51 -8.50
CA LEU A 346 15.33 1.08 -9.76
C LEU A 346 13.87 1.53 -9.84
N ALA A 347 13.11 1.43 -8.74
CA ALA A 347 11.73 1.88 -8.67
C ALA A 347 11.60 3.37 -8.99
N LEU A 348 12.40 4.22 -8.34
CA LEU A 348 12.38 5.65 -8.57
C LEU A 348 12.85 6.00 -9.99
N SER A 349 13.83 5.27 -10.53
CA SER A 349 14.32 5.48 -11.90
C SER A 349 13.29 5.10 -12.95
N SER A 350 12.56 4.01 -12.74
CA SER A 350 11.47 3.58 -13.62
C SER A 350 10.33 4.60 -13.62
N LEU A 351 9.97 5.10 -12.43
CA LEU A 351 8.97 6.16 -12.28
C LEU A 351 9.41 7.46 -12.98
N HIS A 352 10.68 7.84 -12.81
CA HIS A 352 11.24 9.01 -13.47
C HIS A 352 11.14 8.90 -15.00
N ILE A 353 11.49 7.75 -15.59
CA ILE A 353 11.33 7.50 -17.02
C ILE A 353 9.87 7.61 -17.45
N ALA A 354 8.95 6.97 -16.71
CA ALA A 354 7.53 7.00 -17.01
C ALA A 354 6.94 8.42 -17.03
N ARG A 355 7.55 9.34 -16.29
CA ARG A 355 7.12 10.74 -16.14
C ARG A 355 7.77 11.68 -17.16
N THR A 356 8.99 11.39 -17.63
CA THR A 356 9.76 12.32 -18.48
C THR A 356 9.91 11.88 -19.93
N LYS A 357 9.86 10.58 -20.24
CA LYS A 357 9.90 10.12 -21.64
C LYS A 357 8.51 10.20 -22.27
N HIS A 358 8.43 10.76 -23.48
CA HIS A 358 7.19 10.91 -24.25
C HIS A 358 6.68 9.61 -24.92
N ASP A 359 7.18 8.44 -24.52
CA ASP A 359 6.72 7.16 -25.06
C ASP A 359 5.47 6.67 -24.32
N THR A 360 4.30 7.04 -24.84
CA THR A 360 2.99 6.71 -24.27
C THR A 360 2.75 5.20 -24.18
N GLN A 361 3.35 4.40 -25.07
CA GLN A 361 3.16 2.94 -25.09
C GLN A 361 3.97 2.24 -24.01
N LYS A 362 5.19 2.72 -23.72
CA LYS A 362 6.03 2.15 -22.66
C LYS A 362 5.75 2.70 -21.27
N ARG A 363 5.07 3.85 -21.16
CA ARG A 363 4.75 4.46 -19.87
C ARG A 363 4.05 3.51 -18.88
N PRO A 364 3.00 2.74 -19.26
CA PRO A 364 2.37 1.78 -18.34
C PRO A 364 3.34 0.68 -17.87
N VAL A 365 4.26 0.24 -18.75
CA VAL A 365 5.28 -0.77 -18.42
C VAL A 365 6.23 -0.22 -17.37
N TYR A 366 6.79 0.98 -17.56
CA TYR A 366 7.68 1.59 -16.56
C TYR A 366 6.95 1.91 -15.24
N LEU A 367 5.68 2.29 -15.27
CA LEU A 367 4.88 2.43 -14.04
C LEU A 367 4.71 1.09 -13.31
N SER A 368 4.40 0.02 -14.03
CA SER A 368 4.28 -1.32 -13.46
C SER A 368 5.61 -1.81 -12.87
N THR A 369 6.73 -1.60 -13.57
CA THR A 369 8.08 -1.93 -13.08
C THR A 369 8.44 -1.12 -11.84
N ALA A 370 8.10 0.18 -11.82
CA ALA A 370 8.32 1.04 -10.66
C ALA A 370 7.61 0.50 -9.41
N VAL A 371 6.33 0.13 -9.55
CA VAL A 371 5.51 -0.45 -8.48
C VAL A 371 6.07 -1.80 -8.02
N ALA A 372 6.47 -2.67 -8.95
CA ALA A 372 7.01 -3.99 -8.63
C ALA A 372 8.30 -3.89 -7.80
N HIS A 373 9.26 -3.08 -8.23
CA HIS A 373 10.48 -2.86 -7.46
C HIS A 373 10.20 -2.16 -6.13
N GLN A 374 9.32 -1.16 -6.08
CA GLN A 374 8.96 -0.50 -4.81
C GLN A 374 8.36 -1.51 -3.81
N ALA A 375 7.51 -2.42 -4.26
CA ALA A 375 6.92 -3.46 -3.41
C ALA A 375 7.99 -4.40 -2.83
N GLN A 376 8.93 -4.86 -3.68
CA GLN A 376 10.06 -5.69 -3.24
C GLN A 376 10.97 -4.94 -2.26
N ALA A 377 11.28 -3.68 -2.56
CA ALA A 377 12.10 -2.82 -1.73
C ALA A 377 11.50 -2.67 -0.32
N LEU A 378 10.20 -2.38 -0.24
CA LEU A 378 9.48 -2.24 1.02
C LEU A 378 9.40 -3.56 1.81
N ALA A 379 9.22 -4.70 1.14
CA ALA A 379 9.20 -6.00 1.81
C ALA A 379 10.54 -6.29 2.49
N LEU A 380 11.65 -6.17 1.74
CA LEU A 380 13.00 -6.40 2.23
C LEU A 380 13.44 -5.37 3.29
N PHE A 381 13.05 -4.10 3.11
CA PHE A 381 13.34 -3.04 4.06
C PHE A 381 12.67 -3.29 5.43
N ARG A 382 11.44 -3.80 5.44
CA ARG A 382 10.69 -4.07 6.68
C ARG A 382 11.37 -5.12 7.56
N GLU A 383 11.97 -6.14 6.95
CA GLU A 383 12.72 -7.17 7.67
C GLU A 383 13.95 -6.61 8.41
N ARG A 384 14.45 -5.43 7.98
CA ARG A 384 15.63 -4.77 8.56
C ARG A 384 15.31 -3.67 9.56
N LEU A 385 14.03 -3.31 9.73
CA LEU A 385 13.63 -2.22 10.62
C LEU A 385 13.95 -2.46 12.10
N SER A 386 14.00 -3.72 12.54
CA SER A 386 14.32 -4.09 13.92
C SER A 386 15.82 -4.19 14.21
N ASP A 387 16.68 -4.13 13.19
CA ASP A 387 18.14 -4.32 13.31
C ASP A 387 18.88 -3.26 12.49
N ILE A 388 18.75 -2.00 12.90
CA ILE A 388 19.50 -0.88 12.31
C ILE A 388 20.85 -0.77 13.02
N ASN A 389 21.93 -0.95 12.27
CA ASN A 389 23.29 -0.95 12.79
C ASN A 389 24.28 -0.31 11.79
N SER A 390 25.55 -0.24 12.16
CA SER A 390 26.56 0.46 11.36
C SER A 390 26.79 -0.10 9.95
N SER A 391 26.42 -1.36 9.70
CA SER A 391 26.59 -1.98 8.39
C SER A 391 25.51 -1.59 7.39
N ASN A 392 24.28 -1.32 7.85
CA ASN A 392 23.12 -1.07 6.99
C ASN A 392 22.55 0.35 7.11
N ALA A 393 23.00 1.16 8.08
CA ALA A 393 22.43 2.48 8.37
C ALA A 393 22.39 3.39 7.12
N ARG A 394 23.46 3.40 6.32
CA ARG A 394 23.52 4.19 5.06
C ARG A 394 22.45 3.75 4.08
N ALA A 395 22.33 2.45 3.86
CA ALA A 395 21.32 1.91 2.95
C ALA A 395 19.90 2.18 3.44
N MET A 396 19.64 2.01 4.74
CA MET A 396 18.36 2.34 5.38
C MET A 396 18.01 3.83 5.18
N PHE A 397 19.01 4.71 5.35
CA PHE A 397 18.86 6.15 5.13
C PHE A 397 18.55 6.50 3.68
N ALA A 398 19.33 5.96 2.75
CA ALA A 398 19.17 6.19 1.32
C ALA A 398 17.79 5.72 0.84
N PHE A 399 17.38 4.51 1.22
CA PHE A 399 16.12 3.94 0.79
C PHE A 399 14.94 4.76 1.31
N ALA A 400 14.92 5.08 2.61
CA ALA A 400 13.79 5.81 3.18
C ALA A 400 13.68 7.23 2.60
N SER A 401 14.80 7.86 2.25
CA SER A 401 14.81 9.12 1.49
C SER A 401 14.18 8.94 0.10
N VAL A 402 14.62 7.93 -0.66
CA VAL A 402 14.10 7.60 -2.00
C VAL A 402 12.59 7.35 -1.99
N VAL A 403 12.06 6.70 -0.95
CA VAL A 403 10.61 6.48 -0.78
C VAL A 403 9.80 7.78 -0.75
N VAL A 404 10.33 8.85 -0.14
CA VAL A 404 9.64 10.15 -0.11
C VAL A 404 9.52 10.72 -1.53
N TYR A 405 10.60 10.75 -2.30
CA TYR A 405 10.60 11.22 -3.69
C TYR A 405 9.71 10.36 -4.60
N TYR A 406 9.75 9.04 -4.39
CA TYR A 406 8.88 8.11 -5.11
C TYR A 406 7.41 8.46 -4.89
N THR A 407 7.03 8.73 -3.64
CA THR A 407 5.64 9.06 -3.27
C THR A 407 5.18 10.38 -3.89
N PHE A 408 6.04 11.40 -3.92
CA PHE A 408 5.73 12.65 -4.61
C PHE A 408 5.47 12.41 -6.11
N GLY A 409 6.32 11.61 -6.76
CA GLY A 409 6.26 11.35 -8.20
C GLY A 409 5.15 10.40 -8.65
N LEU A 410 4.41 9.77 -7.73
CA LEU A 410 3.29 8.90 -8.08
C LEU A 410 2.20 9.70 -8.80
N PRO A 411 1.59 9.15 -9.87
CA PRO A 411 0.43 9.74 -10.50
C PRO A 411 -0.70 9.87 -9.47
N HIS A 412 -1.28 11.05 -9.37
CA HIS A 412 -2.47 11.28 -8.56
C HIS A 412 -3.67 10.52 -9.12
N ALA A 413 -4.63 10.21 -8.25
CA ALA A 413 -5.95 9.79 -8.68
C ALA A 413 -6.56 10.86 -9.62
N PRO A 414 -7.50 10.48 -10.52
CA PRO A 414 -8.25 11.45 -11.31
C PRO A 414 -8.85 12.51 -10.39
N GLU A 415 -8.99 13.75 -10.87
CA GLU A 415 -9.54 14.88 -10.08
C GLU A 415 -10.79 14.43 -9.30
N SER A 416 -10.61 14.23 -7.99
CA SER A 416 -11.71 14.00 -7.09
C SER A 416 -12.51 15.29 -7.05
N SER A 417 -13.84 15.20 -7.16
CA SER A 417 -14.71 16.35 -6.94
C SER A 417 -14.67 16.83 -5.48
N ASP A 418 -14.12 16.03 -4.56
CA ASP A 418 -13.95 16.39 -3.15
C ASP A 418 -12.61 17.13 -2.94
N PRO A 419 -12.65 18.43 -2.56
CA PRO A 419 -11.46 19.20 -2.20
C PRO A 419 -10.61 18.52 -1.10
N TRP A 420 -11.24 17.86 -0.14
CA TRP A 420 -10.54 17.23 0.98
C TRP A 420 -9.62 16.09 0.56
N ALA A 421 -9.95 15.37 -0.51
CA ALA A 421 -9.09 14.30 -1.01
C ALA A 421 -7.68 14.82 -1.37
N ASN A 422 -7.58 16.03 -1.95
CA ASN A 422 -6.28 16.62 -2.31
C ASN A 422 -5.47 17.00 -1.06
N VAL A 423 -6.14 17.53 -0.03
CA VAL A 423 -5.51 17.89 1.24
C VAL A 423 -5.05 16.63 1.97
N ASP A 424 -5.92 15.64 2.10
CA ASP A 424 -5.65 14.38 2.80
C ASP A 424 -4.51 13.60 2.11
N ASP A 425 -4.44 13.59 0.78
CA ASP A 425 -3.34 13.00 0.02
C ASP A 425 -2.00 13.64 0.38
N LEU A 426 -1.94 14.98 0.50
CA LEU A 426 -0.72 15.68 0.88
C LEU A 426 -0.33 15.36 2.34
N LEU A 427 -1.30 15.34 3.25
CA LEU A 427 -1.07 15.00 4.66
C LEU A 427 -0.59 13.56 4.84
N GLN A 428 -1.02 12.62 3.98
CA GLN A 428 -0.49 11.26 3.97
C GLN A 428 0.99 11.21 3.58
N ILE A 429 1.41 12.01 2.59
CA ILE A 429 2.83 12.14 2.21
C ILE A 429 3.64 12.68 3.39
N PHE A 430 3.13 13.69 4.10
CA PHE A 430 3.77 14.21 5.30
C PHE A 430 3.88 13.17 6.41
N THR A 431 2.82 12.39 6.62
CA THR A 431 2.82 11.29 7.60
C THR A 431 3.86 10.24 7.25
N LEU A 432 3.97 9.87 5.96
CA LEU A 432 4.99 8.94 5.48
C LEU A 432 6.41 9.49 5.69
N ALA A 433 6.65 10.75 5.32
CA ALA A 433 7.95 11.41 5.49
C ALA A 433 8.36 11.47 6.98
N ARG A 434 7.41 11.74 7.88
CA ARG A 434 7.63 11.72 9.35
C ARG A 434 7.91 10.31 9.87
N GLY A 435 7.15 9.31 9.42
CA GLY A 435 7.35 7.91 9.81
C GLY A 435 8.73 7.40 9.39
N VAL A 436 9.15 7.76 8.16
CA VAL A 436 10.52 7.55 7.68
C VAL A 436 11.54 8.19 8.62
N GLN A 437 11.36 9.44 9.02
CA GLN A 437 12.34 10.16 9.86
C GLN A 437 12.50 9.57 11.26
N GLN A 438 11.42 9.05 11.84
CA GLN A 438 11.50 8.38 13.14
C GLN A 438 12.39 7.12 13.07
N ILE A 439 12.35 6.40 11.95
CA ILE A 439 13.24 5.27 11.65
C ILE A 439 14.67 5.79 11.39
N LEU A 440 14.80 6.87 10.61
CA LEU A 440 16.10 7.45 10.25
C LEU A 440 16.85 8.07 11.43
N LYS A 441 16.18 8.43 12.52
CA LYS A 441 16.85 8.95 13.73
C LYS A 441 17.89 7.96 14.28
N GLN A 442 17.61 6.66 14.21
CA GLN A 442 18.56 5.62 14.63
C GLN A 442 19.73 5.47 13.65
N ALA A 443 19.47 5.54 12.34
CA ALA A 443 20.53 5.51 11.33
C ALA A 443 21.40 6.79 11.36
N THR A 444 20.80 7.94 11.66
CA THR A 444 21.46 9.26 11.65
C THR A 444 22.59 9.35 12.68
N SER A 445 22.45 8.72 13.86
CA SER A 445 23.52 8.73 14.86
C SER A 445 24.78 8.01 14.38
N VAL A 446 24.64 6.99 13.54
CA VAL A 446 25.74 6.27 12.89
C VAL A 446 26.36 7.11 11.77
N ILE A 447 25.52 7.68 10.90
CA ILE A 447 25.94 8.37 9.68
C ILE A 447 26.61 9.73 9.97
N LYS A 448 26.30 10.36 11.10
CA LYS A 448 26.84 11.68 11.49
C LYS A 448 28.37 11.75 11.58
N ASN A 449 29.05 10.62 11.78
CA ASN A 449 30.51 10.55 11.91
C ASN A 449 31.20 10.00 10.65
N ASP A 450 30.53 10.10 9.49
CA ASP A 450 30.96 9.49 8.23
C ASP A 450 30.95 10.49 7.05
N GLU A 451 31.44 10.09 5.88
CA GLU A 451 31.40 10.85 4.61
C GLU A 451 29.99 11.34 4.28
N TRP A 452 28.96 10.53 4.59
CA TRP A 452 27.54 10.87 4.40
C TRP A 452 27.03 12.01 5.31
N SER A 453 27.81 12.44 6.30
CA SER A 453 27.44 13.53 7.21
C SER A 453 27.13 14.85 6.49
N ILE A 454 27.67 15.04 5.28
CA ILE A 454 27.38 16.18 4.41
C ILE A 454 25.89 16.29 4.03
N ILE A 455 25.13 15.18 4.05
CA ILE A 455 23.68 15.20 3.84
C ILE A 455 22.94 15.91 4.99
N PHE A 456 23.51 15.94 6.18
CA PHE A 456 22.92 16.63 7.33
C PHE A 456 23.36 18.08 7.47
N LYS A 457 24.42 18.48 6.77
CA LYS A 457 24.82 19.89 6.72
C LYS A 457 23.75 20.65 5.94
N VAL A 458 23.04 21.51 6.63
CA VAL A 458 22.19 22.55 6.04
C VAL A 458 23.06 23.79 6.02
N GLU A 459 23.11 24.50 4.90
CA GLU A 459 23.81 25.79 4.83
C GLU A 459 23.24 26.73 5.88
N ASP A 460 24.09 27.59 6.45
CA ASP A 460 23.64 28.57 7.43
C ASP A 460 22.55 29.44 6.82
N LEU A 461 21.42 29.52 7.52
CA LEU A 461 20.30 30.33 7.07
C LEU A 461 20.75 31.79 7.03
N ASN A 462 20.52 32.46 5.90
CA ASN A 462 20.73 33.90 5.83
C ASN A 462 19.74 34.58 6.79
N GLU A 463 20.28 35.26 7.81
CA GLU A 463 19.48 35.90 8.86
C GLU A 463 18.57 37.00 8.31
N ASP A 464 18.97 37.69 7.25
CA ASP A 464 18.15 38.73 6.61
C ASP A 464 16.96 38.11 5.89
N TYR A 465 17.17 37.01 5.16
CA TYR A 465 16.06 36.28 4.52
C TYR A 465 15.11 35.66 5.53
N LEU A 466 15.62 35.18 6.68
CA LEU A 466 14.80 34.68 7.76
C LEU A 466 13.93 35.79 8.36
N ARG A 467 14.52 36.96 8.61
CA ARG A 467 13.79 38.13 9.13
C ARG A 467 12.70 38.58 8.17
N ASP A 468 13.01 38.67 6.88
CA ASP A 468 12.02 38.99 5.85
C ASP A 468 10.87 37.98 5.81
N ALA A 469 11.19 36.69 5.90
CA ALA A 469 10.19 35.63 5.93
C ALA A 469 9.31 35.73 7.19
N GLN A 470 9.90 35.96 8.36
CA GLN A 470 9.14 36.18 9.60
C GLN A 470 8.22 37.40 9.50
N SER A 471 8.71 38.52 8.94
CA SER A 471 7.88 39.70 8.68
C SER A 471 6.72 39.40 7.73
N SER A 472 6.93 38.58 6.70
CA SER A 472 5.84 38.16 5.80
C SER A 472 4.76 37.29 6.48
N LEU A 473 5.09 36.67 7.61
CA LEU A 473 4.20 35.84 8.43
C LEU A 473 3.66 36.57 9.67
N GLU A 474 4.04 37.82 9.91
CA GLU A 474 3.71 38.58 11.13
C GLU A 474 2.21 38.56 11.44
N ARG A 475 1.38 38.72 10.41
CA ARG A 475 -0.08 38.66 10.54
C ARG A 475 -0.58 37.32 11.10
N LEU A 476 0.06 36.20 10.73
CA LEU A 476 -0.32 34.88 11.24
C LEU A 476 0.15 34.68 12.69
N TYR A 477 1.31 35.24 13.07
CA TYR A 477 1.74 35.24 14.48
C TYR A 477 0.80 36.06 15.36
N GLU A 478 0.36 37.24 14.90
CA GLU A 478 -0.64 38.05 15.61
C GLU A 478 -1.96 37.30 15.79
N LEU A 479 -2.46 36.67 14.73
CA LEU A 479 -3.70 35.90 14.77
C LEU A 479 -3.58 34.70 15.71
N ASN A 480 -2.45 33.99 15.68
CA ASN A 480 -2.20 32.88 16.58
C ASN A 480 -2.32 33.30 18.06
N ASN A 481 -1.71 34.44 18.42
CA ASN A 481 -1.80 35.01 19.76
C ASN A 481 -3.22 35.48 20.11
N ALA A 482 -3.92 36.10 19.16
CA ALA A 482 -5.30 36.54 19.37
C ALA A 482 -6.27 35.37 19.60
N CYS A 483 -6.14 34.28 18.85
CA CYS A 483 -6.91 33.06 19.06
C CYS A 483 -6.62 32.45 20.44
N GLY A 484 -5.35 32.39 20.83
CA GLY A 484 -4.94 31.90 22.16
C GLY A 484 -5.45 32.75 23.32
N ALA A 485 -5.62 34.06 23.13
CA ALA A 485 -6.23 34.94 24.14
C ALA A 485 -7.75 34.76 24.27
N GLN A 486 -8.41 34.17 23.27
CA GLN A 486 -9.86 33.99 23.21
C GLN A 486 -10.29 32.56 23.58
N ASP A 487 -9.42 31.57 23.37
CA ASP A 487 -9.68 30.15 23.59
C ASP A 487 -8.50 29.49 24.33
N ASP A 488 -8.72 29.12 25.59
CA ASP A 488 -7.71 28.44 26.43
C ASP A 488 -7.30 27.06 25.89
N THR A 489 -8.06 26.49 24.95
CA THR A 489 -7.73 25.21 24.29
C THR A 489 -6.89 25.36 23.03
N HIS A 490 -6.63 26.60 22.59
CA HIS A 490 -5.82 26.89 21.41
C HIS A 490 -4.33 26.71 21.70
N ASP A 491 -3.67 25.83 20.95
CA ASP A 491 -2.25 25.51 21.15
C ASP A 491 -1.34 26.53 20.44
N ILE A 492 -1.13 27.67 21.09
CA ILE A 492 -0.27 28.76 20.59
C ILE A 492 1.11 28.23 20.20
N ALA A 493 1.71 27.40 21.04
CA ALA A 493 3.08 26.92 20.87
C ALA A 493 3.22 26.00 19.64
N ALA A 494 2.23 25.15 19.38
CA ALA A 494 2.22 24.30 18.18
C ALA A 494 2.17 25.13 16.89
N TYR A 495 1.34 26.17 16.85
CA TYR A 495 1.24 27.09 15.72
C TYR A 495 2.49 27.96 15.55
N GLU A 496 3.05 28.52 16.62
CA GLU A 496 4.29 29.30 16.56
C GLU A 496 5.44 28.46 16.00
N ASN A 497 5.58 27.21 16.46
CA ASN A 497 6.59 26.31 15.91
C ASN A 497 6.37 26.07 14.41
N ALA A 498 5.13 25.86 13.97
CA ALA A 498 4.81 25.65 12.57
C ALA A 498 5.16 26.86 11.68
N LEU A 499 4.87 28.07 12.18
CA LEU A 499 5.22 29.34 11.55
C LEU A 499 6.74 29.55 11.49
N ASP A 500 7.47 29.24 12.56
CA ASP A 500 8.93 29.34 12.58
C ASP A 500 9.56 28.42 11.53
N ARG A 501 9.10 27.16 11.45
CA ARG A 501 9.59 26.23 10.42
C ARG A 501 9.21 26.68 9.02
N LEU A 502 8.06 27.33 8.84
CA LEU A 502 7.64 27.88 7.57
C LEU A 502 8.54 29.06 7.17
N ALA A 503 8.85 29.96 8.10
CA ALA A 503 9.77 31.08 7.88
C ALA A 503 11.17 30.59 7.46
N GLU A 504 11.71 29.59 8.16
CA GLU A 504 12.99 28.96 7.79
C GLU A 504 12.94 28.38 6.37
N MET A 505 11.85 27.70 6.00
CA MET A 505 11.68 27.14 4.66
C MET A 505 11.59 28.21 3.56
N LEU A 506 10.86 29.30 3.82
CA LEU A 506 10.74 30.42 2.88
C LEU A 506 12.08 31.14 2.71
N ALA A 507 12.86 31.27 3.78
CA ALA A 507 14.21 31.83 3.73
C ALA A 507 15.16 30.93 2.90
N GLU A 508 15.12 29.61 3.10
CA GLU A 508 15.86 28.65 2.28
C GLU A 508 15.46 28.71 0.81
N ALA A 509 14.17 28.86 0.51
CA ALA A 509 13.71 28.94 -0.88
C ALA A 509 14.29 30.17 -1.61
N ARG A 510 14.60 31.25 -0.89
CA ARG A 510 15.22 32.47 -1.43
C ARG A 510 16.72 32.35 -1.74
N THR A 511 17.44 31.39 -1.15
CA THR A 511 18.88 31.21 -1.42
C THR A 511 19.18 30.55 -2.75
N GLY A 512 18.16 30.11 -3.50
CA GLY A 512 18.27 29.87 -4.94
C GLY A 512 17.98 28.46 -5.42
N MET A 513 17.68 27.50 -4.54
CA MET A 513 17.13 26.19 -4.98
C MET A 513 16.19 25.62 -3.91
N PRO A 514 14.87 25.95 -3.95
CA PRO A 514 13.91 25.11 -3.25
C PRO A 514 14.12 23.67 -3.72
N SER A 515 14.11 22.72 -2.78
CA SER A 515 14.24 21.30 -3.07
C SER A 515 13.14 20.54 -2.34
N VAL A 516 12.78 19.34 -2.80
CA VAL A 516 11.91 18.44 -2.02
C VAL A 516 12.45 18.22 -0.63
N SER A 517 13.78 18.20 -0.47
CA SER A 517 14.40 18.09 0.85
C SER A 517 13.95 19.24 1.76
N THR A 518 13.92 20.47 1.26
CA THR A 518 13.42 21.66 1.97
C THR A 518 11.93 21.56 2.29
N SER A 519 11.08 21.24 1.30
CA SER A 519 9.63 21.09 1.52
C SER A 519 9.28 19.94 2.49
N SER A 520 9.98 18.81 2.39
CA SER A 520 9.80 17.65 3.26
C SER A 520 10.32 17.94 4.67
N ARG A 521 11.42 18.68 4.80
CA ARG A 521 12.01 19.05 6.10
C ARG A 521 11.03 19.84 6.95
N TRP A 522 10.24 20.72 6.35
CA TRP A 522 9.17 21.41 7.07
C TRP A 522 8.17 20.43 7.69
N ALA A 523 7.62 19.50 6.90
CA ALA A 523 6.63 18.52 7.37
C ALA A 523 7.19 17.58 8.44
N ILE A 524 8.46 17.21 8.30
CA ILE A 524 9.20 16.36 9.23
C ILE A 524 9.40 17.04 10.59
N ARG A 525 9.66 18.35 10.59
CA ARG A 525 10.01 19.11 11.81
C ARG A 525 8.81 19.63 12.58
N GLN A 526 7.58 19.45 12.07
CA GLN A 526 6.37 19.84 12.80
C GLN A 526 6.18 19.05 14.09
N LEU A 527 5.57 19.68 15.09
CA LEU A 527 5.13 19.00 16.30
C LEU A 527 3.95 18.03 16.00
N PRO A 528 3.84 16.89 16.69
CA PRO A 528 2.68 15.99 16.56
C PRO A 528 1.34 16.71 16.70
N GLU A 529 1.26 17.66 17.62
CA GLU A 529 0.09 18.47 17.95
C GLU A 529 -0.37 19.28 16.73
N PHE A 530 0.55 19.92 16.01
CA PHE A 530 0.22 20.64 14.77
C PHE A 530 -0.31 19.71 13.67
N MET A 531 0.21 18.48 13.58
CA MET A 531 -0.31 17.50 12.62
C MET A 531 -1.73 17.04 12.97
N GLU A 532 -2.08 16.96 14.25
CA GLU A 532 -3.45 16.72 14.69
C GLU A 532 -4.35 17.90 14.31
N LEU A 533 -3.90 19.15 14.50
CA LEU A 533 -4.66 20.35 14.11
C LEU A 533 -4.97 20.37 12.60
N LEU A 534 -4.03 19.94 11.76
CA LEU A 534 -4.26 19.74 10.32
C LEU A 534 -5.30 18.65 10.03
N ARG A 535 -5.24 17.53 10.76
CA ARG A 535 -6.19 16.41 10.61
C ARG A 535 -7.60 16.76 11.13
N GLU A 536 -7.67 17.55 12.19
CA GLU A 536 -8.89 18.16 12.72
C GLU A 536 -9.40 19.32 11.86
N ARG A 537 -8.68 19.67 10.79
CA ARG A 537 -9.09 20.65 9.80
C ARG A 537 -9.26 22.05 10.40
N LYS A 538 -8.42 22.40 11.37
CA LYS A 538 -8.45 23.71 12.02
C LYS A 538 -8.08 24.82 11.01
N PRO A 539 -8.87 25.90 10.90
CA PRO A 539 -8.69 26.89 9.84
C PRO A 539 -7.29 27.52 9.79
N LEU A 540 -6.71 27.92 10.93
CA LEU A 540 -5.36 28.51 10.97
C LEU A 540 -4.29 27.51 10.50
N ALA A 541 -4.45 26.22 10.81
CA ALA A 541 -3.52 25.19 10.35
C ALA A 541 -3.59 25.02 8.82
N LEU A 542 -4.80 25.09 8.25
CA LEU A 542 -5.03 25.04 6.81
C LEU A 542 -4.49 26.27 6.09
N VAL A 543 -4.58 27.46 6.70
CA VAL A 543 -3.93 28.67 6.19
C VAL A 543 -2.41 28.50 6.14
N ILE A 544 -1.78 28.01 7.19
CA ILE A 544 -0.33 27.72 7.20
C ILE A 544 0.03 26.69 6.12
N LEU A 545 -0.82 25.68 5.89
CA LEU A 545 -0.64 24.72 4.81
C LEU A 545 -0.75 25.37 3.41
N ALA A 546 -1.61 26.37 3.22
CA ALA A 546 -1.70 27.10 1.96
C ALA A 546 -0.41 27.86 1.64
N TYR A 547 0.25 28.44 2.64
CA TYR A 547 1.56 29.07 2.47
C TYR A 547 2.62 28.05 2.03
N HIS A 548 2.56 26.83 2.57
CA HIS A 548 3.42 25.72 2.13
C HIS A 548 3.23 25.38 0.63
N CYS A 549 1.99 25.46 0.14
CA CYS A 549 1.65 25.16 -1.24
C CYS A 549 2.34 26.08 -2.26
N VAL A 550 2.71 27.30 -1.90
CA VAL A 550 3.48 28.20 -2.78
C VAL A 550 4.86 27.62 -3.09
N VAL A 551 5.53 27.04 -2.10
CA VAL A 551 6.83 26.38 -2.33
C VAL A 551 6.67 25.19 -3.27
N PHE A 552 5.60 24.40 -3.12
CA PHE A 552 5.31 23.33 -4.07
C PHE A 552 5.00 23.83 -5.47
N HIS A 553 4.31 24.97 -5.60
CA HIS A 553 4.05 25.58 -6.90
C HIS A 553 5.35 26.01 -7.58
N HIS A 554 6.31 26.57 -6.85
CA HIS A 554 7.64 26.90 -7.41
C HIS A 554 8.47 25.68 -7.79
N LEU A 555 8.15 24.51 -7.24
CA LEU A 555 8.78 23.23 -7.58
C LEU A 555 8.06 22.45 -8.69
N ARG A 556 7.00 23.00 -9.30
CA ARG A 556 6.14 22.30 -10.27
C ARG A 556 6.87 21.72 -11.49
N ASP A 557 7.97 22.35 -11.90
CA ASP A 557 8.78 21.92 -13.06
C ASP A 557 9.63 20.67 -12.75
N ALA A 558 9.78 20.33 -11.46
CA ALA A 558 10.37 19.05 -11.09
C ALA A 558 9.41 17.91 -11.49
N TRP A 559 9.94 16.91 -12.20
CA TRP A 559 9.16 15.82 -12.79
C TRP A 559 8.26 15.07 -11.78
N TYR A 560 8.65 15.07 -10.50
CA TYR A 560 7.94 14.41 -9.40
C TYR A 560 6.92 15.31 -8.68
N MET A 561 6.90 16.64 -8.86
CA MET A 561 5.93 17.52 -8.18
C MET A 561 4.68 17.73 -9.01
N GLY A 562 4.86 18.14 -10.27
CA GLY A 562 3.76 18.57 -11.13
C GLY A 562 2.91 19.68 -10.49
N ASP A 563 1.61 19.63 -10.73
CA ASP A 563 0.59 20.61 -10.30
C ASP A 563 0.01 20.33 -8.90
N ARG A 564 0.69 19.53 -8.06
CA ARG A 564 0.20 19.19 -6.71
C ARG A 564 -0.03 20.43 -5.84
N GLY A 565 0.93 21.38 -5.85
CA GLY A 565 0.85 22.60 -5.06
C GLY A 565 -0.38 23.45 -5.41
N SER A 566 -0.64 23.64 -6.70
CA SER A 566 -1.82 24.39 -7.16
C SER A 566 -3.12 23.66 -6.88
N ARG A 567 -3.17 22.33 -7.04
CA ARG A 567 -4.39 21.57 -6.70
C ARG A 567 -4.78 21.66 -5.23
N VAL A 568 -3.81 21.50 -4.32
CA VAL A 568 -4.07 21.63 -2.88
C VAL A 568 -4.44 23.07 -2.52
N ALA A 569 -3.75 24.07 -3.09
CA ALA A 569 -4.10 25.48 -2.89
C ALA A 569 -5.55 25.79 -3.30
N ARG A 570 -6.00 25.28 -4.46
CA ARG A 570 -7.40 25.42 -4.90
C ARG A 570 -8.37 24.76 -3.93
N ALA A 571 -8.06 23.53 -3.51
CA ALA A 571 -8.89 22.83 -2.53
C ALA A 571 -9.01 23.60 -1.20
N LEU A 572 -7.90 24.17 -0.71
CA LEU A 572 -7.90 24.98 0.50
C LEU A 572 -8.72 26.26 0.34
N TRP A 573 -8.69 26.89 -0.84
CA TRP A 573 -9.55 28.04 -1.15
C TRP A 573 -11.05 27.69 -1.09
N ASP A 574 -11.41 26.53 -1.66
CA ASP A 574 -12.80 26.05 -1.67
C ASP A 574 -13.30 25.65 -0.27
N ILE A 575 -12.38 25.15 0.57
CA ILE A 575 -12.66 24.70 1.95
C ILE A 575 -12.76 25.85 2.95
N LEU A 576 -11.88 26.84 2.85
CA LEU A 576 -11.80 27.93 3.82
C LEU A 576 -12.98 28.89 3.65
N ASP A 577 -13.56 29.31 4.77
CA ASP A 577 -14.63 30.31 4.79
C ASP A 577 -14.09 31.72 4.54
N ASP A 578 -15.00 32.67 4.29
CA ASP A 578 -14.67 34.06 3.94
C ASP A 578 -13.88 34.82 5.02
N GLU A 579 -13.89 34.33 6.26
CA GLU A 579 -13.05 34.86 7.34
C GLU A 579 -11.56 34.58 7.12
N TRP A 580 -11.22 33.40 6.58
CA TRP A 580 -9.85 32.90 6.48
C TRP A 580 -9.24 33.09 5.08
N ARG A 581 -10.07 33.11 4.04
CA ARG A 581 -9.66 33.33 2.64
C ARG A 581 -8.76 34.57 2.42
N PRO A 582 -9.03 35.74 3.03
CA PRO A 582 -8.18 36.92 2.85
C PRO A 582 -6.72 36.70 3.26
N LEU A 583 -6.44 35.75 4.16
CA LEU A 583 -5.08 35.44 4.59
C LEU A 583 -4.26 34.70 3.53
N ILE A 584 -4.91 34.05 2.57
CA ILE A 584 -4.27 33.25 1.53
C ILE A 584 -4.47 33.83 0.12
N GLU A 585 -5.17 34.95 -0.02
CA GLU A 585 -5.50 35.57 -1.31
C GLU A 585 -4.25 35.93 -2.13
N SER A 586 -3.23 36.53 -1.49
CA SER A 586 -1.96 36.82 -2.15
C SER A 586 -1.26 35.57 -2.69
N HIS A 587 -1.39 34.44 -1.98
CA HIS A 587 -0.80 33.16 -2.35
C HIS A 587 -1.58 32.51 -3.50
N MET A 588 -2.91 32.65 -3.52
CA MET A 588 -3.72 32.24 -4.68
C MET A 588 -3.36 33.05 -5.92
N LEU A 589 -3.16 34.36 -5.79
CA LEU A 589 -2.71 35.21 -6.89
C LEU A 589 -1.31 34.83 -7.37
N GLU A 590 -0.40 34.44 -6.48
CA GLU A 590 0.92 33.95 -6.86
C GLU A 590 0.85 32.63 -7.64
N ILE A 591 0.00 31.69 -7.21
CA ILE A 591 -0.13 30.36 -7.81
C ILE A 591 -0.93 30.38 -9.13
N PHE A 592 -2.00 31.17 -9.21
CA PHE A 592 -2.95 31.18 -10.32
C PHE A 592 -2.93 32.45 -11.17
N GLY A 593 -2.17 33.48 -10.78
CA GLY A 593 -2.17 34.77 -11.46
C GLY A 593 -3.53 35.48 -11.37
N LYS A 594 -3.85 36.29 -12.40
CA LYS A 594 -5.10 37.06 -12.49
C LYS A 594 -6.35 36.21 -12.67
N THR A 595 -6.21 34.93 -13.02
CA THR A 595 -7.30 33.94 -13.09
C THR A 595 -7.55 33.33 -11.71
N HIS A 596 -7.75 34.20 -10.73
CA HIS A 596 -8.11 33.84 -9.36
C HIS A 596 -9.22 32.76 -9.39
N PRO A 597 -9.25 31.77 -8.48
CA PRO A 597 -10.22 30.66 -8.52
C PRO A 597 -11.72 31.06 -8.46
N THR A 598 -12.02 32.35 -8.50
CA THR A 598 -13.36 32.91 -8.66
C THR A 598 -13.53 33.45 -10.09
N ASN A 599 -14.13 32.63 -10.96
CA ASN A 599 -14.82 32.92 -12.25
C ASN A 599 -14.26 32.17 -13.47
N THR A 600 -14.75 30.95 -13.71
CA THR A 600 -15.65 30.59 -14.85
C THR A 600 -15.71 29.06 -15.05
N PRO A 601 -16.91 28.48 -15.23
CA PRO A 601 -17.08 27.25 -15.99
C PRO A 601 -17.19 27.63 -17.47
N ASP A 602 -16.24 27.21 -18.31
CA ASP A 602 -16.38 27.36 -19.78
C ASP A 602 -16.31 26.00 -20.49
N THR A 603 -17.50 25.47 -20.72
CA THR A 603 -17.89 24.86 -21.99
C THR A 603 -17.86 25.92 -23.11
N ALA A 604 -16.83 25.91 -23.96
CA ALA A 604 -16.82 26.28 -25.40
C ALA A 604 -15.36 26.57 -25.83
N GLY A 605 -14.85 26.20 -27.00
CA GLY A 605 -15.52 25.74 -28.20
C GLY A 605 -14.60 24.89 -29.08
N ILE A 606 -15.25 23.95 -29.75
CA ILE A 606 -14.82 23.39 -31.03
C ILE A 606 -14.83 24.56 -32.01
N GLY A 607 -13.66 24.91 -32.55
CA GLY A 607 -13.51 25.92 -33.60
C GLY A 607 -12.52 25.43 -34.64
N GLN A 608 -13.05 25.18 -35.84
CA GLN A 608 -12.37 24.79 -37.07
C GLN A 608 -10.99 25.45 -37.28
N GLN A 609 -10.00 24.64 -37.66
CA GLN A 609 -8.90 25.09 -38.51
C GLN A 609 -9.40 25.10 -39.96
N GLU A 610 -9.62 26.30 -40.50
CA GLU A 610 -9.67 26.53 -41.94
C GLU A 610 -8.25 26.68 -42.49
N ILE A 611 -8.13 26.16 -43.70
CA ILE A 611 -6.97 26.11 -44.58
C ILE A 611 -6.69 27.52 -45.10
N ASP A 612 -5.42 27.95 -45.04
CA ASP A 612 -4.71 28.61 -46.13
C ASP A 612 -3.19 28.44 -45.97
#